data_AF-A0A7Y6ZC31-F1
#
_entry.id   AF-A0A7Y6ZC31-F1
#
_cell.length_a   1.000
_cell.length_b   1.000
_cell.length_c   1.000
_cell.angle_alpha   90.00
_cell.angle_beta   90.00
_cell.angle_gamma   90.00
#
_symmetry.space_group_name_H-M   'P 1'
#
loop_
_entity.id
_entity.type
_entity.pdbx_description
1 polymer ?
#
loop_
_entity_poly.entity_id
_entity_poly.type
_entity_poly.pdbx_seq_one_letter_code
_entity_poly.pdbx_strand_id
1 'polypeptide(L)'
;MLMPTGVFADKAGVGAWENTSNSMLRWIEEAPALDWYYTWRPTQMWTQSRSRRSVEFVPMIRDASDVTKKIVSDLPVRALLAFNEPDSRKSEGSNLSVEQAVALWPKLEARGLRLGSPAVTQGQTLGKSSWQGRFMAQAEAKGLRVDFMAVHYYSTNGNVKDFENWLRAVHAEYKRPIWVTEFAFIDWQNVRGVSYAQNAAFAESAILMMERLPFVERHAWFAANPYPYGGAKPQINLVSNTLQPTPVGVAFDRTLSRIGARRVASNSE
;
A
#
# COMPACT_ATOMS: atom_id res chain seq x y z
N MET A 1 -19.57 21.84 18.52
CA MET A 1 -18.42 21.02 18.09
C MET A 1 -18.77 20.46 16.73
N LEU A 2 -18.35 21.16 15.66
CA LEU A 2 -18.60 20.75 14.29
C LEU A 2 -17.64 19.59 13.97
N MET A 3 -18.19 18.39 13.77
CA MET A 3 -17.47 17.32 13.09
C MET A 3 -17.11 17.85 11.70
N PRO A 4 -15.84 17.80 11.27
CA PRO A 4 -15.55 18.10 9.87
C PRO A 4 -16.28 17.04 9.05
N THR A 5 -17.19 17.48 8.20
CA THR A 5 -17.72 16.69 7.10
C THR A 5 -16.52 16.11 6.36
N GLY A 6 -16.40 14.79 6.36
CA GLY A 6 -15.26 14.10 5.77
C GLY A 6 -15.17 14.50 4.30
N VAL A 7 -14.18 15.31 3.95
CA VAL A 7 -13.66 15.36 2.59
C VAL A 7 -13.21 13.94 2.31
N PHE A 8 -14.00 13.17 1.54
CA PHE A 8 -13.69 11.80 1.21
C PHE A 8 -12.36 11.78 0.45
N ALA A 9 -11.29 11.45 1.17
CA ALA A 9 -9.93 11.44 0.64
C ALA A 9 -9.81 10.39 -0.46
N ASP A 10 -9.32 10.81 -1.62
CA ASP A 10 -8.40 10.13 -2.52
C ASP A 10 -7.68 8.91 -1.88
N LYS A 11 -8.25 7.70 -2.04
CA LYS A 11 -7.81 6.46 -1.36
C LYS A 11 -6.90 5.59 -2.22
N ALA A 12 -7.09 5.63 -3.53
CA ALA A 12 -6.65 4.55 -4.40
C ALA A 12 -5.23 4.79 -4.89
N GLY A 13 -4.37 3.80 -4.69
CA GLY A 13 -3.00 3.81 -5.16
C GLY A 13 -2.54 2.47 -5.68
N VAL A 14 -1.25 2.41 -6.01
CA VAL A 14 -0.58 1.21 -6.53
C VAL A 14 0.84 1.10 -5.99
N GLY A 15 1.25 -0.14 -5.73
CA GLY A 15 2.67 -0.50 -5.66
C GLY A 15 3.20 -0.71 -7.08
N ALA A 16 4.22 0.05 -7.46
CA ALA A 16 4.78 0.01 -8.81
C ALA A 16 6.30 0.20 -8.78
N TRP A 17 6.99 -0.32 -9.78
CA TRP A 17 8.42 -0.09 -9.94
C TRP A 17 8.75 0.40 -11.34
N GLU A 18 9.96 0.93 -11.44
CA GLU A 18 10.43 1.57 -12.65
C GLU A 18 10.42 0.59 -13.85
N ASN A 19 9.80 1.03 -14.94
CA ASN A 19 9.88 0.44 -16.26
C ASN A 19 10.33 1.53 -17.24
N THR A 20 11.65 1.74 -17.32
CA THR A 20 12.25 2.81 -18.13
C THR A 20 11.95 2.68 -19.62
N SER A 21 11.71 1.45 -20.11
CA SER A 21 11.43 1.19 -21.52
C SER A 21 10.05 1.70 -21.96
N ASN A 22 9.10 1.84 -21.04
CA ASN A 22 7.73 2.23 -21.37
C ASN A 22 7.17 3.36 -20.48
N SER A 23 7.96 3.91 -19.55
CA SER A 23 7.58 4.96 -18.59
C SER A 23 6.37 4.60 -17.72
N MET A 24 6.54 3.66 -16.78
CA MET A 24 5.51 3.31 -15.77
C MET A 24 4.94 4.56 -15.05
N LEU A 25 5.79 5.53 -14.74
CA LEU A 25 5.34 6.76 -14.12
C LEU A 25 4.36 7.56 -15.00
N ARG A 26 4.52 7.55 -16.32
CA ARG A 26 3.54 8.17 -17.23
C ARG A 26 2.20 7.45 -17.15
N TRP A 27 2.20 6.11 -17.16
CA TRP A 27 0.97 5.33 -17.02
C TRP A 27 0.24 5.63 -15.72
N ILE A 28 0.97 5.80 -14.61
CA ILE A 28 0.38 6.19 -13.31
C ILE A 28 -0.27 7.58 -13.40
N GLU A 29 0.41 8.57 -13.99
CA GLU A 29 -0.11 9.94 -14.11
C GLU A 29 -1.30 10.05 -15.08
N GLU A 30 -1.40 9.15 -16.06
CA GLU A 30 -2.51 9.09 -17.01
C GLU A 30 -3.72 8.31 -16.48
N ALA A 31 -3.57 7.56 -15.38
CA ALA A 31 -4.65 6.80 -14.77
C ALA A 31 -5.58 7.76 -13.96
N PRO A 32 -6.82 8.01 -14.41
CA PRO A 32 -7.62 9.15 -13.94
C PRO A 32 -8.09 9.03 -12.49
N ALA A 33 -8.01 7.85 -11.89
CA ALA A 33 -8.50 7.58 -10.54
C ALA A 33 -7.41 7.08 -9.57
N LEU A 34 -6.13 7.17 -9.97
CA LEU A 34 -5.01 6.92 -9.06
C LEU A 34 -4.60 8.22 -8.39
N ASP A 35 -4.54 8.18 -7.06
CA ASP A 35 -4.24 9.36 -6.25
C ASP A 35 -2.81 9.34 -5.71
N TRP A 36 -2.27 8.14 -5.51
CA TRP A 36 -0.94 7.95 -4.97
C TRP A 36 -0.26 6.67 -5.46
N TYR A 37 1.05 6.63 -5.37
CA TYR A 37 1.83 5.43 -5.61
C TYR A 37 3.04 5.37 -4.68
N TYR A 38 3.63 4.18 -4.55
CA TYR A 38 4.90 3.98 -3.86
C TYR A 38 5.74 2.92 -4.57
N THR A 39 7.04 2.87 -4.24
CA THR A 39 8.07 2.14 -5.00
C THR A 39 8.98 1.29 -4.12
N TRP A 40 8.61 1.07 -2.86
CA TRP A 40 9.47 0.46 -1.82
C TRP A 40 10.83 1.15 -1.66
N ARG A 41 10.94 2.42 -2.04
CA ARG A 41 12.18 3.21 -2.01
C ARG A 41 11.90 4.60 -1.43
N PRO A 42 12.93 5.31 -0.95
CA PRO A 42 12.81 6.71 -0.54
C PRO A 42 12.71 7.66 -1.75
N THR A 43 12.91 7.16 -2.97
CA THR A 43 12.97 7.94 -4.20
C THR A 43 11.83 7.57 -5.15
N GLN A 44 11.22 8.58 -5.75
CA GLN A 44 10.22 8.39 -6.79
C GLN A 44 10.81 7.67 -8.01
N MET A 45 9.95 7.18 -8.91
CA MET A 45 10.39 6.63 -10.19
C MET A 45 11.03 7.73 -11.05
N TRP A 46 12.10 7.38 -11.76
CA TRP A 46 12.69 8.28 -12.73
C TRP A 46 11.93 8.23 -14.06
N THR A 47 11.98 9.34 -14.79
CA THR A 47 11.49 9.43 -16.17
C THR A 47 12.24 10.53 -16.91
N GLN A 48 12.45 10.35 -18.21
CA GLN A 48 13.00 11.38 -19.10
C GLN A 48 12.02 12.53 -19.34
N SER A 49 10.72 12.26 -19.18
CA SER A 49 9.65 13.18 -19.53
C SER A 49 9.40 14.20 -18.42
N ARG A 50 9.43 15.49 -18.75
CA ARG A 50 9.00 16.60 -17.85
C ARG A 50 7.46 16.74 -17.80
N SER A 51 6.74 15.63 -17.70
CA SER A 51 5.28 15.66 -17.61
C SER A 51 4.85 16.29 -16.28
N ARG A 52 3.68 16.96 -16.29
CA ARG A 52 3.05 17.46 -15.06
C ARG A 52 2.82 16.28 -14.12
N ARG A 53 3.07 16.51 -12.83
CA ARG A 53 2.81 15.56 -11.74
C ARG A 53 1.51 15.93 -11.06
N SER A 54 0.66 14.95 -10.85
CA SER A 54 -0.59 15.06 -10.10
C SER A 54 -0.76 13.94 -9.08
N VAL A 55 -0.21 12.75 -9.35
CA VAL A 55 -0.32 11.60 -8.45
C VAL A 55 0.75 11.68 -7.36
N GLU A 56 0.34 11.56 -6.09
CA GLU A 56 1.25 11.66 -4.95
C GLU A 56 2.24 10.49 -4.91
N PHE A 57 3.54 10.80 -4.83
CA PHE A 57 4.53 9.80 -4.43
C PHE A 57 4.61 9.70 -2.90
N VAL A 58 4.42 8.49 -2.37
CA VAL A 58 4.66 8.18 -0.96
C VAL A 58 5.98 7.41 -0.84
N PRO A 59 7.05 8.01 -0.26
CA PRO A 59 8.30 7.31 -0.05
C PRO A 59 8.19 6.22 1.01
N MET A 60 9.10 5.25 0.91
CA MET A 60 9.27 4.20 1.91
C MET A 60 10.73 4.14 2.39
N ILE A 61 10.92 4.03 3.70
CA ILE A 61 12.19 3.56 4.30
C ILE A 61 12.04 2.06 4.52
N ARG A 62 12.46 1.27 3.52
CA ARG A 62 12.12 -0.14 3.45
C ARG A 62 12.87 -0.97 4.48
N ASP A 63 14.14 -0.65 4.69
CA ASP A 63 15.05 -1.38 5.57
C ASP A 63 16.01 -0.44 6.33
N ALA A 64 16.83 -1.00 7.22
CA ALA A 64 17.77 -0.20 8.01
C ALA A 64 18.79 0.57 7.17
N SER A 65 19.13 0.08 5.96
CA SER A 65 20.07 0.77 5.07
C SER A 65 19.46 2.02 4.41
N ASP A 66 18.13 2.11 4.37
CA ASP A 66 17.42 3.26 3.82
C ASP A 66 17.29 4.42 4.82
N VAL A 67 17.49 4.19 6.11
CA VAL A 67 17.17 5.16 7.18
C VAL A 67 17.87 6.51 6.99
N THR A 68 19.08 6.51 6.42
CA THR A 68 19.87 7.73 6.16
C THR A 68 19.70 8.27 4.74
N LYS A 69 19.00 7.55 3.85
CA LYS A 69 18.79 7.97 2.47
C LYS A 69 17.86 9.18 2.41
N LYS A 70 18.17 10.06 1.46
CA LYS A 70 17.35 11.23 1.15
C LYS A 70 16.05 10.81 0.47
N ILE A 71 14.96 11.47 0.84
CA ILE A 71 13.70 11.38 0.10
C ILE A 71 13.85 12.24 -1.16
N VAL A 72 13.49 11.67 -2.31
CA VAL A 72 13.54 12.37 -3.60
C VAL A 72 12.18 12.28 -4.27
N SER A 73 11.54 13.43 -4.49
CA SER A 73 10.20 13.57 -5.05
C SER A 73 10.09 14.90 -5.80
N ASP A 74 9.37 14.92 -6.92
CA ASP A 74 9.02 16.14 -7.66
C ASP A 74 7.92 16.94 -6.94
N LEU A 75 7.08 16.26 -6.16
CA LEU A 75 5.98 16.84 -5.39
C LEU A 75 6.28 16.84 -3.88
N PRO A 76 5.67 17.76 -3.10
CA PRO A 76 5.75 17.72 -1.64
C PRO A 76 5.29 16.37 -1.09
N VAL A 77 6.12 15.77 -0.23
CA VAL A 77 5.80 14.52 0.45
C VAL A 77 5.06 14.83 1.75
N ARG A 78 3.95 14.12 2.00
CA ARG A 78 3.09 14.32 3.18
C ARG A 78 3.13 13.16 4.17
N ALA A 79 3.45 11.96 3.69
CA ALA A 79 3.49 10.74 4.49
C ALA A 79 4.75 9.91 4.19
N LEU A 80 5.10 9.02 5.10
CA LEU A 80 6.22 8.10 5.00
C LEU A 80 5.76 6.69 5.38
N LEU A 81 6.03 5.73 4.51
CA LEU A 81 5.94 4.31 4.84
C LEU A 81 7.25 3.87 5.48
N ALA A 82 7.15 3.12 6.58
CA ALA A 82 8.32 2.59 7.27
C ALA A 82 8.66 1.17 6.79
N PHE A 83 9.39 0.42 7.63
CA PHE A 83 10.01 -0.85 7.27
C PHE A 83 9.03 -1.85 6.65
N ASN A 84 9.47 -2.49 5.56
CA ASN A 84 8.67 -3.45 4.80
C ASN A 84 8.98 -4.88 5.22
N GLU A 85 7.95 -5.59 5.71
CA GLU A 85 8.00 -6.95 6.22
C GLU A 85 9.21 -7.20 7.14
N PRO A 86 9.40 -6.39 8.21
CA PRO A 86 10.61 -6.50 9.02
C PRO A 86 10.75 -7.84 9.76
N ASP A 87 9.64 -8.55 9.92
CA ASP A 87 9.51 -9.89 10.48
C ASP A 87 9.97 -11.01 9.54
N SER A 88 10.16 -10.70 8.25
CA SER A 88 10.47 -11.66 7.20
C SER A 88 11.95 -11.64 6.82
N ARG A 89 12.50 -12.83 6.56
CA ARG A 89 13.84 -13.03 5.98
C ARG A 89 13.82 -13.20 4.46
N LYS A 90 12.65 -13.09 3.83
CA LYS A 90 12.48 -13.39 2.39
C LYS A 90 13.07 -12.32 1.48
N SER A 91 13.20 -11.09 1.97
CA SER A 91 13.79 -9.96 1.25
C SER A 91 15.10 -9.57 1.90
N GLU A 92 16.12 -9.31 1.09
CA GLU A 92 17.39 -8.79 1.60
C GLU A 92 17.16 -7.44 2.31
N GLY A 93 17.67 -7.31 3.53
CA GLY A 93 17.58 -6.10 4.34
C GLY A 93 16.32 -5.95 5.19
N SER A 94 15.23 -6.72 4.96
CA SER A 94 13.99 -6.55 5.74
C SER A 94 14.10 -7.07 7.17
N ASN A 95 14.86 -8.14 7.44
CA ASN A 95 14.93 -8.82 8.76
C ASN A 95 15.45 -7.93 9.91
N LEU A 96 14.55 -7.17 10.54
CA LEU A 96 14.81 -6.29 11.67
C LEU A 96 14.11 -6.82 12.92
N SER A 97 14.85 -6.89 14.03
CA SER A 97 14.21 -7.12 15.33
C SER A 97 13.33 -5.92 15.71
N VAL A 98 12.40 -6.14 16.63
CA VAL A 98 11.55 -5.06 17.16
C VAL A 98 12.42 -3.98 17.81
N GLU A 99 13.44 -4.37 18.56
CA GLU A 99 14.36 -3.47 19.26
C GLU A 99 15.15 -2.62 18.27
N GLN A 100 15.60 -3.21 17.15
CA GLN A 100 16.28 -2.46 16.09
C GLN A 100 15.36 -1.45 15.43
N ALA A 101 14.12 -1.85 15.08
CA ALA A 101 13.14 -0.95 14.49
C ALA A 101 12.80 0.22 15.42
N VAL A 102 12.59 -0.06 16.72
CA VAL A 102 12.36 0.95 17.76
C VAL A 102 13.55 1.88 17.93
N ALA A 103 14.79 1.36 17.90
CA ALA A 103 16.00 2.18 18.00
C ALA A 103 16.21 3.11 16.79
N LEU A 104 15.77 2.68 15.61
CA LEU A 104 15.86 3.48 14.38
C LEU A 104 14.69 4.47 14.24
N TRP A 105 13.57 4.22 14.90
CA TRP A 105 12.33 4.99 14.74
C TRP A 105 12.45 6.51 14.93
N PRO A 106 13.21 7.04 15.91
CA PRO A 106 13.36 8.49 16.07
C PRO A 106 13.92 9.19 14.82
N LYS A 107 14.74 8.50 14.01
CA LYS A 107 15.27 9.04 12.74
C LYS A 107 14.18 9.17 11.67
N LEU A 108 13.14 8.33 11.72
CA LEU A 108 11.99 8.41 10.83
C LEU A 108 11.04 9.51 11.30
N GLU A 109 10.79 9.62 12.60
CA GLU A 109 9.98 10.69 13.19
C GLU A 109 10.54 12.08 12.91
N ALA A 110 11.87 12.23 12.99
CA ALA A 110 12.58 13.48 12.72
C ALA A 110 12.38 14.02 11.30
N ARG A 111 11.85 13.21 10.37
CA ARG A 111 11.49 13.66 9.02
C ARG A 111 10.23 14.53 9.00
N GLY A 112 9.47 14.60 10.10
CA GLY A 112 8.30 15.47 10.24
C GLY A 112 7.10 15.09 9.37
N LEU A 113 7.15 13.93 8.71
CA LEU A 113 6.09 13.40 7.86
C LEU A 113 5.09 12.59 8.70
N ARG A 114 3.85 12.45 8.20
CA ARG A 114 2.91 11.47 8.76
C ARG A 114 3.47 10.07 8.59
N LEU A 115 3.66 9.34 9.68
CA LEU A 115 4.47 8.14 9.74
C LEU A 115 3.61 6.89 9.95
N GLY A 116 3.62 6.02 8.95
CA GLY A 116 2.98 4.71 9.03
C GLY A 116 3.80 3.74 9.85
N SER A 117 3.15 2.80 10.52
CA SER A 117 3.81 1.66 11.15
C SER A 117 4.70 0.90 10.15
N PRO A 118 5.62 0.06 10.63
CA PRO A 118 6.15 -1.01 9.79
C PRO A 118 4.99 -1.85 9.22
N ALA A 119 5.15 -2.33 7.99
CA ALA A 119 4.18 -3.19 7.32
C ALA A 119 4.67 -4.64 7.37
N VAL A 120 4.34 -5.36 8.44
CA VAL A 120 4.73 -6.77 8.63
C VAL A 120 3.99 -7.73 7.69
N THR A 121 4.46 -8.97 7.59
CA THR A 121 3.66 -10.03 6.95
C THR A 121 2.31 -10.17 7.66
N GLN A 122 1.26 -10.55 6.92
CA GLN A 122 -0.13 -10.61 7.42
C GLN A 122 -0.28 -11.42 8.72
N GLY A 123 0.50 -12.50 8.89
CA GLY A 123 0.47 -13.35 10.09
C GLY A 123 1.14 -12.74 11.33
N GLN A 124 1.89 -11.64 11.17
CA GLN A 124 2.57 -10.92 12.25
C GLN A 124 1.90 -9.59 12.58
N THR A 125 0.75 -9.28 11.98
CA THR A 125 0.03 -8.01 12.19
C THR A 125 -0.78 -7.97 13.47
N LEU A 126 -1.33 -9.09 13.95
CA LEU A 126 -2.27 -9.13 15.08
C LEU A 126 -1.73 -9.92 16.27
N GLY A 127 -2.05 -9.47 17.48
CA GLY A 127 -1.75 -10.16 18.73
C GLY A 127 -0.47 -9.65 19.42
N LYS A 128 -0.48 -9.68 20.76
CA LYS A 128 0.61 -9.15 21.61
C LYS A 128 1.96 -9.84 21.39
N SER A 129 1.95 -11.10 20.98
CA SER A 129 3.14 -11.89 20.66
C SER A 129 3.55 -11.81 19.19
N SER A 130 2.86 -11.03 18.37
CA SER A 130 3.28 -10.75 17.00
C SER A 130 4.39 -9.70 16.95
N TRP A 131 5.11 -9.62 15.83
CA TRP A 131 6.09 -8.56 15.63
C TRP A 131 5.45 -7.18 15.75
N GLN A 132 4.30 -6.96 15.10
CA GLN A 132 3.61 -5.67 15.13
C GLN A 132 3.12 -5.31 16.53
N GLY A 133 2.52 -6.27 17.24
CA GLY A 133 2.04 -6.07 18.60
C GLY A 133 3.16 -5.67 19.57
N ARG A 134 4.32 -6.35 19.48
CA ARG A 134 5.50 -5.98 20.28
C ARG A 134 6.06 -4.60 19.92
N PHE A 135 6.14 -4.28 18.62
CA PHE A 135 6.60 -2.98 18.16
C PHE A 135 5.70 -1.84 18.67
N MET A 136 4.38 -1.98 18.48
CA MET A 136 3.43 -0.95 18.93
C MET A 136 3.46 -0.77 20.45
N ALA A 137 3.57 -1.86 21.22
CA ALA A 137 3.71 -1.78 22.67
C ALA A 137 4.99 -1.03 23.10
N GLN A 138 6.13 -1.30 22.47
CA GLN A 138 7.38 -0.59 22.75
C GLN A 138 7.35 0.87 22.29
N ALA A 139 6.72 1.14 21.14
CA ALA A 139 6.54 2.49 20.61
C ALA A 139 5.68 3.34 21.57
N GLU A 140 4.55 2.81 22.02
CA GLU A 140 3.67 3.47 22.99
C GLU A 140 4.37 3.70 24.34
N ALA A 141 5.08 2.70 24.86
CA ALA A 141 5.82 2.83 26.12
C ALA A 141 6.95 3.88 26.06
N LYS A 142 7.47 4.17 24.86
CA LYS A 142 8.52 5.17 24.62
C LYS A 142 7.99 6.51 24.11
N GLY A 143 6.67 6.64 23.92
CA GLY A 143 6.06 7.85 23.35
C GLY A 143 6.43 8.11 21.89
N LEU A 144 6.79 7.06 21.14
CA LEU A 144 7.10 7.16 19.71
C LEU A 144 5.81 7.32 18.90
N ARG A 145 5.78 8.27 17.95
CA ARG A 145 4.64 8.54 17.08
C ARG A 145 4.49 7.47 16.00
N VAL A 146 3.27 6.95 15.89
CA VAL A 146 2.80 6.10 14.80
C VAL A 146 1.40 6.58 14.44
N ASP A 147 1.25 7.20 13.26
CA ASP A 147 0.02 7.93 12.90
C ASP A 147 -1.03 7.04 12.22
N PHE A 148 -0.61 5.97 11.55
CA PHE A 148 -1.48 5.00 10.90
C PHE A 148 -0.82 3.62 10.85
N MET A 149 -1.64 2.58 10.72
CA MET A 149 -1.17 1.22 10.49
C MET A 149 -0.99 0.99 9.00
N ALA A 150 0.22 0.66 8.57
CA ALA A 150 0.47 0.13 7.23
C ALA A 150 0.37 -1.39 7.27
N VAL A 151 -0.40 -1.99 6.36
CA VAL A 151 -0.71 -3.42 6.41
C VAL A 151 -0.70 -4.10 5.03
N HIS A 152 -0.28 -5.36 4.99
CA HIS A 152 -0.34 -6.22 3.81
C HIS A 152 -1.39 -7.31 3.99
N TYR A 153 -2.19 -7.56 2.97
CA TYR A 153 -3.19 -8.62 2.97
C TYR A 153 -3.19 -9.41 1.66
N TYR A 154 -2.73 -10.66 1.71
CA TYR A 154 -2.72 -11.57 0.58
C TYR A 154 -3.75 -12.66 0.83
N SER A 155 -4.90 -12.57 0.15
CA SER A 155 -5.93 -13.58 0.26
C SER A 155 -5.48 -14.86 -0.43
N THR A 156 -5.62 -16.01 0.22
CA THR A 156 -5.38 -17.34 -0.38
C THR A 156 -6.65 -18.00 -0.87
N ASN A 157 -7.82 -17.43 -0.57
CA ASN A 157 -9.14 -18.00 -0.87
C ASN A 157 -10.08 -17.05 -1.65
N GLY A 158 -9.66 -15.81 -1.91
CA GLY A 158 -10.47 -14.78 -2.58
C GLY A 158 -11.63 -14.23 -1.74
N ASN A 159 -11.71 -14.54 -0.45
CA ASN A 159 -12.83 -14.14 0.39
C ASN A 159 -12.65 -12.70 0.94
N VAL A 160 -13.45 -11.78 0.40
CA VAL A 160 -13.44 -10.37 0.82
C VAL A 160 -14.01 -10.18 2.22
N LYS A 161 -14.87 -11.08 2.72
CA LYS A 161 -15.39 -10.98 4.08
C LYS A 161 -14.32 -11.26 5.12
N ASP A 162 -13.45 -12.23 4.86
CA ASP A 162 -12.29 -12.51 5.71
C ASP A 162 -11.37 -11.30 5.78
N PHE A 163 -11.17 -10.63 4.64
CA PHE A 163 -10.38 -9.40 4.57
C PHE A 163 -11.02 -8.26 5.37
N GLU A 164 -12.33 -8.03 5.22
CA GLU A 164 -13.06 -7.01 5.99
C GLU A 164 -12.95 -7.26 7.50
N ASN A 165 -13.17 -8.52 7.92
CA ASN A 165 -13.11 -8.91 9.33
C ASN A 165 -11.70 -8.69 9.89
N TRP A 166 -10.67 -9.03 9.11
CA TRP A 166 -9.28 -8.80 9.50
C TRP A 166 -8.95 -7.32 9.64
N LEU A 167 -9.37 -6.45 8.70
CA LEU A 167 -9.18 -5.00 8.81
C LEU A 167 -9.87 -4.42 10.06
N ARG A 168 -11.08 -4.91 10.38
CA ARG A 168 -11.78 -4.52 11.61
C ARG A 168 -11.03 -4.96 12.86
N ALA A 169 -10.42 -6.15 12.85
CA ALA A 169 -9.58 -6.62 13.96
C ALA A 169 -8.32 -5.76 14.13
N VAL A 170 -7.63 -5.42 13.04
CA VAL A 170 -6.46 -4.52 13.07
C VAL A 170 -6.84 -3.16 13.65
N HIS A 171 -7.94 -2.56 13.16
CA HIS A 171 -8.42 -1.28 13.68
C HIS A 171 -8.83 -1.38 15.15
N ALA A 172 -9.44 -2.50 15.55
CA ALA A 172 -9.84 -2.72 16.94
C ALA A 172 -8.64 -2.88 17.88
N GLU A 173 -7.55 -3.50 17.44
CA GLU A 173 -6.33 -3.70 18.25
C GLU A 173 -5.53 -2.40 18.38
N TYR A 174 -5.29 -1.69 17.28
CA TYR A 174 -4.37 -0.54 17.26
C TYR A 174 -5.04 0.83 17.34
N LYS A 175 -6.37 0.91 17.16
CA LYS A 175 -7.16 2.17 17.26
C LYS A 175 -6.59 3.32 16.41
N ARG A 176 -6.03 3.00 15.25
CA ARG A 176 -5.40 3.94 14.32
C ARG A 176 -5.96 3.74 12.92
N PRO A 177 -6.03 4.79 12.08
CA PRO A 177 -6.37 4.64 10.68
C PRO A 177 -5.48 3.62 9.97
N ILE A 178 -5.99 3.00 8.92
CA ILE A 178 -5.31 1.93 8.19
C ILE A 178 -5.01 2.35 6.76
N TRP A 179 -3.78 2.10 6.33
CA TRP A 179 -3.35 2.08 4.94
C TRP A 179 -3.07 0.63 4.55
N VAL A 180 -3.84 0.11 3.60
CA VAL A 180 -3.57 -1.22 3.02
C VAL A 180 -2.53 -1.02 1.93
N THR A 181 -1.26 -1.19 2.25
CA THR A 181 -0.17 -0.87 1.31
C THR A 181 0.07 -1.97 0.28
N GLU A 182 -0.37 -3.19 0.56
CA GLU A 182 -0.37 -4.29 -0.41
C GLU A 182 -1.61 -5.16 -0.22
N PHE A 183 -2.33 -5.43 -1.31
CA PHE A 183 -3.34 -6.48 -1.34
C PHE A 183 -3.49 -7.13 -2.72
N ALA A 184 -3.75 -8.44 -2.72
CA ALA A 184 -4.05 -9.24 -3.92
C ALA A 184 -4.70 -10.59 -3.54
N PHE A 185 -5.28 -11.29 -4.52
CA PHE A 185 -5.64 -12.70 -4.38
C PHE A 185 -4.47 -13.56 -4.92
N ILE A 186 -3.67 -14.08 -4.00
CA ILE A 186 -2.50 -14.90 -4.32
C ILE A 186 -2.18 -15.85 -3.16
N ASP A 187 -1.94 -17.12 -3.52
CA ASP A 187 -1.24 -18.07 -2.66
C ASP A 187 0.23 -18.12 -3.07
N TRP A 188 1.11 -17.61 -2.20
CA TRP A 188 2.55 -17.60 -2.44
C TRP A 188 3.19 -19.00 -2.48
N GLN A 189 2.48 -20.04 -2.01
CA GLN A 189 2.87 -21.45 -2.17
C GLN A 189 2.41 -22.04 -3.50
N ASN A 190 1.37 -21.46 -4.12
CA ASN A 190 0.84 -21.85 -5.42
C ASN A 190 0.58 -20.64 -6.32
N VAL A 191 1.66 -20.02 -6.80
CA VAL A 191 1.60 -18.77 -7.56
C VAL A 191 0.93 -18.85 -8.94
N ARG A 192 0.60 -20.07 -9.41
CA ARG A 192 -0.16 -20.31 -10.64
C ARG A 192 -1.65 -20.61 -10.39
N GLY A 193 -2.06 -20.70 -9.12
CA GLY A 193 -3.40 -21.14 -8.72
C GLY A 193 -4.51 -20.10 -8.89
N VAL A 194 -4.17 -18.84 -9.15
CA VAL A 194 -5.15 -17.75 -9.30
C VAL A 194 -5.02 -17.11 -10.67
N SER A 195 -6.14 -17.05 -11.40
CA SER A 195 -6.23 -16.44 -12.72
C SER A 195 -6.43 -14.91 -12.65
N TYR A 196 -6.17 -14.22 -13.76
CA TYR A 196 -6.52 -12.80 -13.90
C TYR A 196 -8.01 -12.53 -13.67
N ALA A 197 -8.91 -13.42 -14.09
CA ALA A 197 -10.35 -13.25 -13.90
C ALA A 197 -10.73 -13.29 -12.41
N GLN A 198 -10.14 -14.21 -11.65
CA GLN A 198 -10.34 -14.30 -10.20
C GLN A 198 -9.76 -13.08 -9.48
N ASN A 199 -8.55 -12.64 -9.84
CA ASN A 199 -7.96 -11.42 -9.28
C ASN A 199 -8.79 -10.17 -9.62
N ALA A 200 -9.33 -10.07 -10.84
CA ALA A 200 -10.16 -8.95 -11.27
C ALA A 200 -11.46 -8.86 -10.42
N ALA A 201 -12.13 -9.98 -10.19
CA ALA A 201 -13.31 -10.04 -9.34
C ALA A 201 -13.00 -9.70 -7.87
N PHE A 202 -11.87 -10.20 -7.36
CA PHE A 202 -11.40 -9.88 -6.00
C PHE A 202 -11.05 -8.40 -5.85
N ALA A 203 -10.32 -7.81 -6.81
CA ALA A 203 -9.96 -6.40 -6.82
C ALA A 203 -11.19 -5.49 -6.73
N GLU A 204 -12.18 -5.71 -7.62
CA GLU A 204 -13.43 -4.95 -7.62
C GLU A 204 -14.15 -5.05 -6.27
N SER A 205 -14.31 -6.26 -5.74
CA SER A 205 -15.04 -6.48 -4.49
C SER A 205 -14.29 -5.95 -3.25
N ALA A 206 -12.97 -6.10 -3.21
CA ALA A 206 -12.13 -5.64 -2.11
C ALA A 206 -12.07 -4.11 -2.05
N ILE A 207 -11.93 -3.43 -3.20
CA ILE A 207 -11.95 -1.96 -3.27
C ILE A 207 -13.30 -1.42 -2.79
N LEU A 208 -14.42 -1.95 -3.31
CA LEU A 208 -15.76 -1.55 -2.88
C LEU A 208 -16.02 -1.81 -1.39
N MET A 209 -15.38 -2.83 -0.81
CA MET A 209 -15.41 -3.07 0.63
C MET A 209 -14.63 -2.00 1.39
N MET A 210 -13.38 -1.72 1.02
CA MET A 210 -12.53 -0.74 1.70
C MET A 210 -13.07 0.70 1.59
N GLU A 211 -13.73 1.04 0.49
CA GLU A 211 -14.43 2.33 0.35
C GLU A 211 -15.48 2.55 1.45
N ARG A 212 -16.15 1.49 1.89
CA ARG A 212 -17.19 1.54 2.94
C ARG A 212 -16.63 1.51 4.37
N LEU A 213 -15.31 1.34 4.53
CA LEU A 213 -14.66 1.34 5.84
C LEU A 213 -14.05 2.72 6.12
N PRO A 214 -14.63 3.53 7.03
CA PRO A 214 -14.15 4.90 7.27
C PRO A 214 -12.75 4.96 7.89
N PHE A 215 -12.33 3.89 8.58
CA PHE A 215 -10.98 3.78 9.14
C PHE A 215 -9.93 3.32 8.13
N VAL A 216 -10.32 2.92 6.90
CA VAL A 216 -9.38 2.67 5.80
C VAL A 216 -9.24 3.95 5.01
N GLU A 217 -8.08 4.58 5.12
CA GLU A 217 -7.79 5.86 4.46
C GLU A 217 -7.21 5.68 3.07
N ARG A 218 -6.37 4.65 2.86
CA ARG A 218 -5.72 4.38 1.58
C ARG A 218 -5.58 2.89 1.33
N HIS A 219 -5.55 2.52 0.05
CA HIS A 219 -5.21 1.18 -0.38
C HIS A 219 -4.33 1.19 -1.64
N ALA A 220 -3.40 0.24 -1.75
CA ALA A 220 -2.55 0.06 -2.92
C ALA A 220 -2.56 -1.39 -3.41
N TRP A 221 -2.97 -1.58 -4.67
CA TRP A 221 -2.98 -2.91 -5.28
C TRP A 221 -1.55 -3.41 -5.48
N PHE A 222 -1.29 -4.68 -5.13
CA PHE A 222 -0.03 -5.34 -5.41
C PHE A 222 -0.17 -6.28 -6.62
N ALA A 223 0.39 -5.96 -7.78
CA ALA A 223 1.15 -4.76 -8.12
C ALA A 223 0.74 -4.23 -9.50
N ALA A 224 1.17 -3.03 -9.86
CA ALA A 224 0.93 -2.50 -11.21
C ALA A 224 1.63 -3.34 -12.29
N ASN A 225 2.90 -3.67 -12.06
CA ASN A 225 3.79 -4.37 -13.00
C ASN A 225 3.80 -5.91 -12.79
N PRO A 226 4.21 -6.72 -13.79
CA PRO A 226 4.38 -8.17 -13.64
C PRO A 226 5.47 -8.55 -12.62
N TYR A 227 5.10 -9.17 -11.50
CA TYR A 227 6.02 -9.56 -10.43
C TYR A 227 6.53 -11.00 -10.61
N PRO A 228 7.80 -11.25 -11.00
CA PRO A 228 8.31 -12.61 -11.10
C PRO A 228 8.56 -13.19 -9.70
N TYR A 229 8.04 -14.39 -9.42
CA TYR A 229 8.25 -15.09 -8.16
C TYR A 229 8.29 -16.60 -8.40
N GLY A 230 9.28 -17.29 -7.83
CA GLY A 230 9.37 -18.76 -7.87
C GLY A 230 9.38 -19.35 -9.30
N GLY A 231 9.97 -18.65 -10.28
CA GLY A 231 9.99 -19.08 -11.68
C GLY A 231 8.65 -18.91 -12.43
N ALA A 232 7.70 -18.18 -11.86
CA ALA A 232 6.43 -17.83 -12.48
C ALA A 232 6.16 -16.32 -12.40
N LYS A 233 5.10 -15.88 -13.08
CA LYS A 233 4.53 -14.54 -12.94
C LYS A 233 3.08 -14.73 -12.50
N PRO A 234 2.74 -14.50 -11.22
CA PRO A 234 1.35 -14.53 -10.77
C PRO A 234 0.49 -13.58 -11.61
N GLN A 235 -0.75 -13.97 -11.87
CA GLN A 235 -1.70 -13.18 -12.66
C GLN A 235 -2.36 -12.08 -11.82
N ILE A 236 -1.54 -11.21 -11.21
CA ILE A 236 -1.97 -10.12 -10.32
C ILE A 236 -1.73 -8.73 -10.92
N ASN A 237 -0.85 -8.60 -11.92
CA ASN A 237 -0.43 -7.31 -12.45
C ASN A 237 -1.55 -6.57 -13.18
N LEU A 238 -1.62 -5.25 -13.01
CA LEU A 238 -2.60 -4.39 -13.70
C LEU A 238 -2.26 -4.22 -15.18
N VAL A 239 -0.97 -4.15 -15.52
CA VAL A 239 -0.49 -4.02 -16.89
C VAL A 239 0.62 -5.00 -17.22
N SER A 240 0.77 -5.30 -18.50
CA SER A 240 1.90 -6.07 -19.03
C SER A 240 3.22 -5.26 -18.97
N ASN A 241 4.33 -5.88 -19.35
CA ASN A 241 5.62 -5.18 -19.48
C ASN A 241 5.60 -4.05 -20.53
N THR A 242 4.66 -4.10 -21.48
CA THR A 242 4.45 -3.08 -22.53
C THR A 242 3.28 -2.16 -22.19
N LEU A 243 2.89 -2.10 -20.92
CA LEU A 243 1.80 -1.28 -20.37
C LEU A 243 0.41 -1.58 -20.94
N GLN A 244 0.22 -2.73 -21.58
CA GLN A 244 -1.11 -3.15 -22.02
C GLN A 244 -1.93 -3.61 -20.81
N PRO A 245 -3.17 -3.15 -20.65
CA PRO A 245 -3.99 -3.51 -19.49
C PRO A 245 -4.31 -5.01 -19.48
N THR A 246 -4.21 -5.62 -18.30
CA THR A 246 -4.70 -6.99 -18.06
C THR A 246 -6.18 -6.95 -17.67
N PRO A 247 -6.87 -8.10 -17.57
CA PRO A 247 -8.23 -8.13 -17.04
C PRO A 247 -8.35 -7.53 -15.62
N VAL A 248 -7.29 -7.64 -14.80
CA VAL A 248 -7.23 -7.03 -13.47
C VAL A 248 -7.12 -5.51 -13.59
N GLY A 249 -6.25 -5.01 -14.47
CA GLY A 249 -6.11 -3.58 -14.77
C GLY A 249 -7.42 -2.94 -15.24
N VAL A 250 -8.11 -3.60 -16.17
CA VAL A 250 -9.42 -3.14 -16.66
C VAL A 250 -10.47 -3.10 -15.54
N ALA A 251 -10.54 -4.15 -14.72
CA ALA A 251 -11.50 -4.17 -13.61
C ALA A 251 -11.18 -3.12 -12.54
N PHE A 252 -9.90 -2.92 -12.24
CA PHE A 252 -9.41 -1.95 -11.28
C PHE A 252 -9.78 -0.51 -11.71
N ASP A 253 -9.39 -0.11 -12.93
CA ASP A 253 -9.69 1.21 -13.48
C ASP A 253 -11.20 1.48 -13.57
N ARG A 254 -11.96 0.49 -14.06
CA ARG A 254 -13.43 0.57 -14.12
C ARG A 254 -14.05 0.74 -12.74
N THR A 255 -13.54 0.04 -11.72
CA THR A 255 -14.06 0.14 -10.35
C THR A 255 -13.83 1.53 -9.78
N LEU A 256 -12.61 2.05 -9.91
CA LEU A 256 -12.25 3.36 -9.41
C LEU A 256 -13.00 4.48 -10.14
N SER A 257 -13.14 4.39 -11.47
CA SER A 257 -13.92 5.34 -12.27
C SER A 257 -15.38 5.42 -11.81
N ARG A 258 -16.01 4.27 -11.48
CA ARG A 258 -17.37 4.26 -10.92
C ARG A 258 -17.46 4.90 -9.53
N ILE A 259 -16.45 4.70 -8.68
CA ILE A 259 -16.39 5.33 -7.36
C ILE A 259 -16.26 6.85 -7.52
N GLY A 260 -15.33 7.31 -8.36
CA GLY A 260 -15.14 8.73 -8.67
C GLY A 260 -16.42 9.40 -9.20
N ALA A 261 -17.08 8.77 -10.18
CA ALA A 261 -18.33 9.29 -10.74
C ALA A 261 -19.45 9.44 -9.68
N ARG A 262 -19.59 8.47 -8.76
CA ARG A 262 -20.56 8.54 -7.67
C ARG A 262 -20.27 9.67 -6.69
N ARG A 263 -18.99 9.94 -6.39
CA ARG A 263 -18.57 11.06 -5.52
C ARG A 263 -18.89 12.42 -6.14
N VAL A 264 -18.68 12.58 -7.45
CA VAL A 264 -19.02 13.83 -8.16
C VAL A 264 -20.53 14.07 -8.12
N ALA A 265 -21.33 13.02 -8.36
CA ALA A 265 -22.78 13.12 -8.29
C ALA A 265 -23.28 13.52 -6.89
N SER A 266 -22.77 12.90 -5.83
CA SER A 266 -23.18 13.21 -4.44
C SER A 266 -22.77 14.60 -3.96
N ASN A 267 -21.77 15.23 -4.59
CA ASN A 267 -21.32 16.59 -4.24
C ASN A 267 -22.05 17.68 -5.03
N SER A 268 -22.91 17.31 -5.98
CA SER A 268 -23.65 18.24 -6.85
C SER A 268 -25.12 18.39 -6.45
N GLU A 269 -25.57 17.67 -5.42
CA GLU A 269 -26.90 17.75 -4.78
C GLU A 269 -26.81 18.52 -3.45
#